data_AF-A0A519M0U2-F1
#
_entry.id   AF-A0A519M0U2-F1
#
_cell.length_a   1.000
_cell.length_b   1.000
_cell.length_c   1.000
_cell.angle_alpha   90.00
_cell.angle_beta   90.00
_cell.angle_gamma   90.00
#
_symmetry.space_group_name_H-M   'P 1'
#
loop_
_entity.id
_entity.type
_entity.pdbx_description
1 polymer ?
#
loop_
_entity_poly.entity_id
_entity_poly.type
_entity_poly.pdbx_seq_one_letter_code
_entity_poly.pdbx_strand_id
1 'polypeptide(L)'
;MKHPVDTAYYAATQLPGQRFDASLREGWGVWISLLGDDILKAVFTRRTDADGYVAQQTSGGQRGQVRRMWLVLNETTGEAYALGGDGNLPVQGVDLDFSHRAQLDKLRSDVLSRLSEAELKALGLKRI
;
A
#
# COMPACT_ATOMS: atom_id res chain seq x y z
N MET A 1 17.22 -10.50 12.62
CA MET A 1 15.81 -10.34 12.18
C MET A 1 15.76 -9.17 11.22
N LYS A 2 15.38 -9.37 9.96
CA LYS A 2 15.12 -8.25 9.04
C LYS A 2 13.87 -7.57 9.56
N HIS A 3 13.98 -6.31 10.02
CA HIS A 3 12.78 -5.50 10.19
C HIS A 3 12.09 -5.47 8.82
N PRO A 4 10.83 -5.93 8.70
CA PRO A 4 10.12 -5.82 7.43
C PRO A 4 10.08 -4.34 7.08
N VAL A 5 10.71 -3.99 5.97
CA VAL A 5 10.65 -2.63 5.48
C VAL A 5 9.23 -2.46 4.95
N ASP A 6 8.43 -1.63 5.61
CA ASP A 6 7.07 -1.33 5.15
C ASP A 6 7.11 -0.90 3.69
N THR A 7 6.30 -1.54 2.84
CA THR A 7 6.20 -1.26 1.41
C THR A 7 4.76 -0.89 1.06
N ALA A 8 4.56 -0.26 -0.09
CA ALA A 8 3.23 -0.01 -0.64
C ALA A 8 2.52 -1.30 -1.12
N TYR A 9 3.24 -2.40 -1.26
CA TYR A 9 2.67 -3.65 -1.75
C TYR A 9 1.88 -4.40 -0.67
N TYR A 10 0.76 -5.01 -1.08
CA TYR A 10 -0.02 -5.95 -0.29
C TYR A 10 -0.48 -7.13 -1.16
N ALA A 11 -0.94 -8.20 -0.53
CA ALA A 11 -1.48 -9.36 -1.25
C ALA A 11 -2.80 -8.96 -1.94
N ALA A 12 -2.85 -9.08 -3.27
CA ALA A 12 -4.08 -8.78 -4.00
C ALA A 12 -5.19 -9.77 -3.64
N THR A 13 -6.43 -9.27 -3.55
CA THR A 13 -7.62 -10.14 -3.43
C THR A 13 -7.99 -10.78 -4.76
N GLN A 14 -7.61 -10.16 -5.87
CA GLN A 14 -7.83 -10.67 -7.22
C GLN A 14 -7.04 -11.95 -7.49
N LEU A 15 -7.76 -13.04 -7.79
CA LEU A 15 -7.16 -14.34 -8.08
C LEU A 15 -6.54 -14.36 -9.49
N PRO A 16 -5.41 -15.07 -9.69
CA PRO A 16 -4.83 -15.28 -11.02
C PRO A 16 -5.84 -15.92 -11.99
N GLY A 17 -5.95 -15.35 -13.19
CA GLY A 17 -6.82 -15.86 -14.27
C GLY A 17 -8.30 -15.48 -14.17
N GLN A 18 -8.76 -14.91 -13.05
CA GLN A 18 -10.10 -14.36 -12.95
C GLN A 18 -10.18 -13.01 -13.68
N ARG A 19 -11.20 -12.84 -14.52
CA ARG A 19 -11.47 -11.57 -15.22
C ARG A 19 -12.15 -10.58 -14.28
N PHE A 20 -11.89 -9.31 -14.49
CA PHE A 20 -12.50 -8.19 -13.76
C PHE A 20 -12.56 -6.96 -14.67
N ASP A 21 -13.49 -6.04 -14.35
CA ASP A 21 -13.56 -4.75 -15.02
C ASP A 21 -12.41 -3.86 -14.54
N ALA A 22 -11.70 -3.26 -15.49
CA ALA A 22 -10.47 -2.56 -15.19
C ALA A 22 -10.31 -1.26 -15.97
N SER A 23 -9.67 -0.28 -15.32
CA SER A 23 -9.22 0.95 -15.97
C SER A 23 -7.70 1.12 -15.83
N LEU A 24 -7.12 1.89 -16.76
CA LEU A 24 -5.70 2.25 -16.71
C LEU A 24 -5.57 3.69 -16.21
N ARG A 25 -4.66 3.90 -15.25
CA ARG A 25 -4.42 5.21 -14.69
C ARG A 25 -2.94 5.45 -14.44
N GLU A 26 -2.52 6.70 -14.59
CA GLU A 26 -1.20 7.15 -14.18
C GLU A 26 -1.16 7.37 -12.65
N GLY A 27 -0.07 6.93 -12.02
CA GLY A 27 0.23 7.18 -10.61
C GLY A 27 1.68 7.60 -10.39
N TRP A 28 1.96 8.05 -9.17
CA TRP A 28 3.27 8.55 -8.73
C TRP A 28 3.75 7.72 -7.55
N GLY A 29 4.70 6.83 -7.80
CA GLY A 29 5.32 6.05 -6.73
C GLY A 29 6.43 6.85 -6.03
N VAL A 30 6.63 6.53 -4.76
CA VAL A 30 7.74 7.03 -3.95
C VAL A 30 8.68 5.85 -3.67
N TRP A 31 9.85 5.87 -4.27
CA TRP A 31 10.91 4.88 -4.04
C TRP A 31 11.93 5.46 -3.07
N ILE A 32 12.34 4.65 -2.09
CA ILE A 32 13.45 4.98 -1.21
C ILE A 32 14.56 3.97 -1.46
N SER A 33 15.72 4.47 -1.87
CA SER A 33 16.94 3.67 -1.99
C SER A 33 17.58 3.52 -0.61
N LEU A 34 17.71 2.27 -0.15
CA LEU A 34 18.36 1.93 1.12
C LEU A 34 19.32 0.75 0.89
N LEU A 35 20.60 0.94 1.22
CA LEU A 35 21.64 -0.11 1.12
C LEU A 35 21.75 -0.79 -0.28
N GLY A 36 21.39 -0.06 -1.34
CA GLY A 36 21.42 -0.56 -2.72
C GLY A 36 20.09 -1.10 -3.24
N ASP A 37 19.09 -1.28 -2.37
CA ASP A 37 17.75 -1.72 -2.75
C ASP A 37 16.81 -0.53 -2.93
N ASP A 38 16.06 -0.51 -4.04
CA ASP A 38 14.99 0.46 -4.29
C ASP A 38 13.65 -0.08 -3.79
N ILE A 39 13.11 0.52 -2.74
CA ILE A 39 11.88 0.05 -2.09
C ILE A 39 10.74 1.01 -2.39
N LEU A 40 9.65 0.51 -2.98
CA LEU A 40 8.42 1.28 -3.17
C LEU A 40 7.71 1.45 -1.83
N LYS A 41 7.57 2.70 -1.37
CA LYS A 41 7.02 3.06 -0.06
C LYS A 41 5.57 3.51 -0.09
N ALA A 42 5.19 4.24 -1.14
CA ALA A 42 3.83 4.74 -1.31
C ALA A 42 3.56 4.99 -2.78
N VAL A 43 2.28 5.02 -3.17
CA VAL A 43 1.84 5.42 -4.51
C VAL A 43 0.69 6.40 -4.38
N PHE A 44 0.74 7.47 -5.17
CA PHE A 44 -0.24 8.55 -5.12
C PHE A 44 -0.87 8.82 -6.48
N THR A 45 -2.11 9.26 -6.48
CA THR A 45 -2.77 9.75 -7.71
C THR A 45 -2.25 11.12 -8.16
N ARG A 46 -1.72 11.92 -7.22
CA ARG A 46 -1.19 13.27 -7.49
C ARG A 46 0.29 13.35 -7.19
N ARG A 47 1.05 13.95 -8.11
CA ARG A 47 2.51 14.13 -7.95
C ARG A 47 2.87 14.95 -6.72
N THR A 48 2.12 16.02 -6.44
CA THR A 48 2.37 16.92 -5.31
C THR A 48 2.31 16.20 -3.96
N ASP A 49 1.44 15.20 -3.83
CA ASP A 49 1.34 14.40 -2.60
C ASP A 49 2.53 13.46 -2.46
N ALA A 50 2.98 12.85 -3.57
CA ALA A 50 4.19 12.05 -3.60
C ALA A 50 5.45 12.87 -3.26
N ASP A 51 5.56 14.08 -3.80
CA ASP A 51 6.65 15.02 -3.51
C ASP A 51 6.63 15.46 -2.02
N GLY A 52 5.44 15.73 -1.47
CA GLY A 52 5.29 16.03 -0.05
C GLY A 52 5.66 14.86 0.85
N TYR A 53 5.25 13.64 0.49
CA TYR A 53 5.53 12.43 1.24
C TYR A 53 7.03 12.07 1.22
N VAL A 54 7.69 12.12 0.05
CA VAL A 54 9.11 11.77 -0.07
C VAL A 54 9.99 12.69 0.79
N ALA A 55 9.68 13.98 0.84
CA ALA A 55 10.42 14.96 1.63
C ALA A 55 10.37 14.67 3.14
N GLN A 56 9.27 14.09 3.63
CA GLN A 56 9.11 13.71 5.03
C GLN A 56 9.81 12.39 5.39
N GLN A 57 9.93 11.48 4.42
CA GLN A 57 10.47 10.13 4.66
C GLN A 57 11.99 10.07 4.52
N THR A 58 12.60 10.93 3.71
CA THR A 58 14.05 10.87 3.47
C THR A 58 14.83 11.52 4.62
N SER A 59 15.58 10.73 5.36
CA SER A 59 16.56 11.18 6.35
C SER A 59 17.78 10.25 6.38
N GLY A 60 18.90 10.71 6.94
CA GLY A 60 20.02 9.82 7.30
C GLY A 60 20.62 9.01 6.14
N GLY A 61 20.88 9.62 4.98
CA GLY A 61 21.54 8.96 3.84
C GLY A 61 20.61 8.17 2.92
N GLN A 62 19.30 8.15 3.18
CA GLN A 62 18.30 7.61 2.27
C GLN A 62 18.05 8.58 1.10
N ARG A 63 17.96 8.05 -0.12
CA ARG A 63 17.59 8.84 -1.29
C ARG A 63 16.18 8.48 -1.72
N GLY A 64 15.27 9.44 -1.63
CA GLY A 64 13.92 9.30 -2.12
C GLY A 64 13.80 9.76 -3.57
N GLN A 65 12.96 9.08 -4.33
CA GLN A 65 12.66 9.43 -5.72
C GLN A 65 11.16 9.27 -5.99
N VAL A 66 10.59 10.28 -6.65
CA VAL A 66 9.23 10.22 -7.18
C VAL A 66 9.33 9.84 -8.65
N ARG A 67 8.69 8.74 -9.03
CA ARG A 67 8.66 8.26 -10.42
C ARG A 67 7.24 8.04 -10.87
N ARG A 68 6.99 8.30 -12.16
CA ARG A 68 5.72 7.99 -12.80
C ARG A 68 5.59 6.47 -12.98
N MET A 69 4.39 5.94 -12.77
CA MET A 69 4.06 4.55 -13.05
C MET A 69 2.65 4.41 -13.63
N TRP A 70 2.42 3.31 -14.35
CA TRP A 70 1.09 2.94 -14.80
C TRP A 70 0.46 1.96 -13.83
N LEU A 71 -0.83 2.15 -13.56
CA LEU A 71 -1.62 1.34 -12.67
C LEU A 71 -2.80 0.75 -13.43
N VAL A 72 -3.12 -0.51 -13.15
CA VAL A 72 -4.42 -1.11 -13.46
C VAL A 72 -5.28 -0.97 -12.20
N LEU A 73 -6.44 -0.35 -12.33
CA LEU A 73 -7.44 -0.28 -11.28
C LEU A 73 -8.49 -1.36 -11.52
N ASN A 74 -8.78 -2.14 -10.49
CA ASN A 74 -9.90 -3.06 -10.46
C ASN A 74 -11.15 -2.29 -10.06
N GLU A 75 -12.07 -2.05 -11.01
CA GLU A 75 -13.29 -1.27 -10.76
C GLU A 75 -14.28 -2.01 -9.85
N THR A 76 -14.13 -3.34 -9.71
CA THR A 76 -14.98 -4.15 -8.84
C THR A 76 -14.55 -4.07 -7.38
N THR A 77 -13.25 -4.19 -7.11
CA THR A 77 -12.71 -4.23 -5.73
C THR A 77 -12.16 -2.88 -5.26
N GLY A 78 -11.85 -1.97 -6.19
CA GLY A 78 -11.13 -0.74 -5.92
C GLY A 78 -9.62 -0.91 -5.74
N GLU A 79 -9.07 -2.12 -5.95
CA GLU A 79 -7.62 -2.36 -5.85
C GLU A 79 -6.85 -1.73 -7.01
N ALA A 80 -5.59 -1.36 -6.76
CA ALA A 80 -4.66 -0.88 -7.78
C ALA A 80 -3.49 -1.85 -7.92
N TYR A 81 -3.03 -2.10 -9.15
CA TYR A 81 -1.89 -2.96 -9.45
C TYR A 81 -0.86 -2.21 -10.30
N ALA A 82 0.42 -2.28 -9.93
CA ALA A 82 1.50 -1.68 -10.72
C ALA A 82 1.76 -2.45 -12.02
N LEU A 83 1.81 -1.73 -13.14
CA LEU A 83 2.27 -2.28 -14.42
C LEU A 83 3.79 -2.12 -14.57
N GLY A 84 4.46 -3.21 -14.94
CA GLY A 84 5.88 -3.19 -15.31
C GLY A 84 6.89 -3.49 -14.20
N GLY A 85 6.50 -4.23 -13.15
CA GLY A 85 7.46 -4.86 -12.24
C GLY A 85 8.18 -6.04 -12.91
N ASP A 86 9.38 -6.38 -12.43
CA ASP A 86 10.20 -7.49 -12.94
C ASP A 86 9.35 -8.76 -13.08
N GLY A 87 9.23 -9.23 -14.33
CA GLY A 87 8.09 -9.97 -14.85
C GLY A 87 7.90 -11.41 -14.37
N ASN A 88 7.70 -11.63 -13.08
CA ASN A 88 7.24 -12.91 -12.53
C ASN A 88 6.60 -12.82 -11.13
N LEU A 89 6.26 -11.63 -10.64
CA LEU A 89 5.59 -11.51 -9.35
C LEU A 89 4.10 -11.87 -9.49
N PRO A 90 3.51 -12.61 -8.52
CA PRO A 90 2.06 -12.72 -8.44
C PRO A 90 1.44 -11.32 -8.41
N VAL A 91 0.20 -11.17 -8.90
CA VAL A 91 -0.50 -9.88 -8.85
C VAL A 91 -0.45 -9.34 -7.42
N GLN A 92 0.23 -8.22 -7.23
CA GLN A 92 0.36 -7.55 -5.94
C GLN A 92 -0.44 -6.26 -5.99
N GLY A 93 -1.29 -6.07 -4.99
CA GLY A 93 -1.97 -4.82 -4.75
C GLY A 93 -0.96 -3.75 -4.36
N VAL A 94 -1.23 -2.52 -4.77
CA VAL A 94 -0.47 -1.34 -4.40
C VAL A 94 -1.40 -0.41 -3.65
N ASP A 95 -0.97 0.05 -2.48
CA ASP A 95 -1.76 0.91 -1.63
C ASP A 95 -1.77 2.35 -2.16
N LEU A 96 -2.68 2.61 -3.10
CA LEU A 96 -2.87 3.90 -3.75
C LEU A 96 -3.54 4.88 -2.78
N ASP A 97 -2.88 6.01 -2.54
CA ASP A 97 -3.31 7.06 -1.60
C ASP A 97 -3.62 6.53 -0.19
N PHE A 98 -2.98 5.42 0.23
CA PHE A 98 -3.23 4.71 1.49
C PHE A 98 -4.67 4.18 1.66
N SER A 99 -5.41 4.00 0.56
CA SER A 99 -6.81 3.59 0.59
C SER A 99 -7.02 2.21 1.22
N HIS A 100 -6.14 1.25 0.92
CA HIS A 100 -6.22 -0.10 1.48
C HIS A 100 -5.91 -0.08 2.98
N ARG A 101 -4.87 0.64 3.41
CA ARG A 101 -4.57 0.81 4.83
C ARG A 101 -5.72 1.48 5.60
N ALA A 102 -6.29 2.55 5.04
CA ALA A 102 -7.45 3.23 5.63
C ALA A 102 -8.66 2.31 5.76
N GLN A 103 -8.90 1.43 4.78
CA GLN A 103 -9.96 0.43 4.84
C GLN A 103 -9.69 -0.61 5.95
N LEU A 104 -8.47 -1.11 6.08
CA LEU A 104 -8.10 -2.04 7.16
C LEU A 104 -8.25 -1.40 8.54
N ASP A 105 -7.83 -0.15 8.70
CA ASP A 105 -7.98 0.58 9.96
C ASP A 105 -9.46 0.77 10.32
N LYS A 106 -10.31 1.08 9.34
CA LYS A 106 -11.76 1.16 9.52
C LYS A 106 -12.35 -0.19 9.95
N LEU A 107 -12.04 -1.27 9.23
CA LEU A 107 -12.53 -2.62 9.56
C LEU A 107 -12.07 -3.05 10.96
N ARG A 108 -10.82 -2.76 11.31
CA ARG A 108 -10.28 -3.01 12.64
C ARG A 108 -11.05 -2.25 13.71
N SER A 109 -11.27 -0.95 13.50
CA SER A 109 -12.05 -0.12 14.43
C SER A 109 -13.48 -0.65 14.60
N ASP A 110 -14.15 -0.98 13.50
CA ASP A 110 -15.51 -1.54 13.50
C ASP A 110 -15.57 -2.86 14.29
N VAL A 111 -14.62 -3.77 14.10
CA VAL A 111 -14.55 -5.03 14.86
C VAL A 111 -14.30 -4.78 16.34
N LEU A 112 -13.32 -3.93 16.68
CA LEU A 112 -12.99 -3.62 18.08
C LEU A 112 -14.14 -2.94 18.82
N SER A 113 -14.95 -2.15 18.12
CA SER A 113 -16.12 -1.47 18.70
C SER A 113 -17.25 -2.44 19.10
N ARG A 114 -17.34 -3.60 18.43
CA ARG A 114 -18.36 -4.64 18.69
C ARG A 114 -17.99 -5.55 19.85
N LEU A 115 -16.72 -5.61 20.22
CA LEU A 115 -16.23 -6.42 21.34
C LEU A 115 -16.49 -5.70 22.67
N SER A 116 -16.91 -6.47 23.67
CA SER A 116 -16.99 -6.04 25.06
C SER A 116 -15.60 -5.83 25.66
N GLU A 117 -15.51 -5.09 26.76
CA GLU A 117 -14.24 -4.89 27.47
C GLU A 117 -13.63 -6.21 27.98
N ALA A 118 -14.47 -7.16 28.39
CA ALA A 118 -14.03 -8.48 28.84
C ALA A 118 -13.39 -9.28 27.69
N GLU A 119 -14.00 -9.26 26.50
CA GLU A 119 -13.46 -9.91 25.30
C GLU A 119 -12.17 -9.24 24.82
N LEU A 120 -12.13 -7.90 24.79
CA LEU A 120 -10.92 -7.16 24.45
C LEU A 120 -9.77 -7.50 25.40
N LYS A 121 -10.04 -7.53 26.72
CA LYS A 121 -9.05 -7.91 27.73
C LYS A 121 -8.60 -9.36 27.56
N ALA A 122 -9.50 -10.29 27.29
CA ALA A 122 -9.16 -11.70 27.05
C ALA A 122 -8.28 -11.89 25.81
N LEU A 123 -8.49 -11.07 24.76
CA LEU A 123 -7.69 -11.07 23.53
C LEU A 123 -6.41 -10.23 23.63
N GLY A 124 -6.16 -9.54 24.75
CA GLY A 124 -5.01 -8.64 24.92
C GLY A 124 -5.08 -7.39 24.03
N LEU A 125 -6.28 -7.02 23.57
CA LEU A 125 -6.53 -5.88 22.69
C LEU A 125 -7.00 -4.67 23.51
N LYS A 126 -6.79 -3.47 22.95
CA LYS A 126 -7.31 -2.21 23.49
C LYS A 126 -8.08 -1.46 22.40
N ARG A 127 -9.11 -0.70 22.80
CA ARG A 127 -9.70 0.30 21.90
C ARG A 127 -8.64 1.37 21.63
N ILE A 128 -8.54 1.74 20.35
CA ILE A 128 -7.65 2.80 19.86
C ILE A 128 -8.38 4.13 20.01
#